data_AF-A0A1Y1MMZ9-F1
#
_entry.id   AF-A0A1Y1MMZ9-F1
#
_cell.length_a   1.000
_cell.length_b   1.000
_cell.length_c   1.000
_cell.angle_alpha   90.00
_cell.angle_beta   90.00
_cell.angle_gamma   90.00
#
_symmetry.space_group_name_H-M   'P 1'
#
loop_
_entity.id
_entity.type
_entity.pdbx_description
1 polymer ?
#
loop_
_entity_poly.entity_id
_entity_poly.type
_entity_poly.pdbx_seq_one_letter_code
_entity_poly.pdbx_strand_id
1 'polypeptide(L)'
;MEIESSKNSSQRCACLPPCVSLSYDVETSYTDWNWKGKVKALYNNDNISYNGVHFSRLSVYYKDLQFLSCMRSEMFSAFDFASKVGGLLGLFIGFSITSAIEIVYFGTLRVGFNIRRHGIGAWFGETKRMKAH
;
A
#
# COMPACT_ATOMS: atom_id res chain seq x y z
N MET A 1 -3.77 -22.93 43.03
CA MET A 1 -4.25 -22.18 44.21
C MET A 1 -3.89 -20.74 43.91
N GLU A 2 -4.79 -19.79 43.69
CA GLU A 2 -6.16 -19.63 44.19
C GLU A 2 -7.24 -19.65 43.08
N ILE A 3 -8.43 -20.13 43.44
CA ILE A 3 -9.66 -19.96 42.66
C ILE A 3 -10.52 -18.99 43.48
N GLU A 4 -10.69 -17.75 43.01
CA GLU A 4 -11.74 -16.85 43.49
C GLU A 4 -12.86 -16.83 42.43
N SER A 5 -14.02 -17.33 42.84
CA SER A 5 -15.21 -17.43 42.00
C SER A 5 -16.22 -16.36 42.41
N SER A 6 -16.29 -15.24 41.67
CA SER A 6 -17.55 -14.54 41.35
C SER A 6 -17.33 -13.29 40.48
N LYS A 7 -17.66 -13.41 39.18
CA LYS A 7 -18.34 -12.40 38.35
C LYS A 7 -18.44 -12.97 36.93
N ASN A 8 -19.67 -13.29 36.53
CA ASN A 8 -20.16 -13.63 35.18
C ASN A 8 -19.13 -14.33 34.25
N SER A 9 -19.32 -15.63 33.98
CA SER A 9 -18.45 -16.43 33.08
C SER A 9 -18.26 -15.82 31.69
N SER A 10 -19.11 -14.88 31.28
CA SER A 10 -19.00 -14.09 30.05
C SER A 10 -17.99 -12.94 30.09
N GLN A 11 -17.52 -12.50 31.27
CA GLN A 11 -16.57 -11.37 31.42
C GLN A 11 -15.11 -11.80 31.64
N ARG A 12 -14.84 -13.10 31.79
CA ARG A 12 -13.47 -13.63 31.97
C ARG A 12 -12.73 -13.91 30.65
N CYS A 13 -13.40 -13.73 29.52
CA CYS A 13 -12.86 -14.03 28.18
C CYS A 13 -12.92 -12.83 27.23
N ALA A 14 -12.64 -11.62 27.72
CA ALA A 14 -12.50 -10.42 26.88
C ALA A 14 -11.04 -10.24 26.43
N CYS A 15 -10.49 -11.22 25.72
CA CYS A 15 -9.13 -11.11 25.19
C CYS A 15 -9.09 -10.19 23.98
N LEU A 16 -8.15 -9.23 23.99
CA LEU A 16 -7.86 -8.42 22.80
C LEU A 16 -7.24 -9.31 21.71
N PRO A 17 -7.52 -9.02 20.42
CA PRO A 17 -6.88 -9.73 19.33
C PRO A 17 -5.36 -9.47 19.32
N PRO A 18 -4.56 -10.46 18.93
CA PRO A 18 -3.12 -10.29 18.79
C PRO A 18 -2.78 -9.36 17.61
N CYS A 19 -1.72 -8.57 17.74
CA CYS A 19 -1.24 -7.69 16.67
C CYS A 19 -0.62 -8.44 15.49
N VAL A 20 -0.15 -9.67 15.73
CA VAL A 20 0.40 -10.57 14.71
C VAL A 20 -0.32 -11.90 14.79
N SER A 21 -0.86 -12.36 13.67
CA SER A 21 -1.55 -13.64 13.55
C SER A 21 -1.11 -14.34 12.28
N LEU A 22 -0.80 -15.63 12.40
CA LEU A 22 -0.43 -16.48 11.28
C LEU A 22 -1.47 -17.60 11.17
N SER A 23 -2.19 -17.61 10.05
CA SER A 23 -3.24 -18.58 9.76
C SER A 23 -2.88 -19.35 8.50
N TYR A 24 -3.02 -20.68 8.56
CA TYR A 24 -2.79 -21.56 7.43
C TYR A 24 -4.13 -22.17 7.01
N ASP A 25 -4.44 -22.07 5.72
CA ASP A 25 -5.58 -22.79 5.14
C ASP A 25 -5.18 -24.25 4.91
N VAL A 26 -5.98 -25.18 5.41
CA VAL A 26 -5.66 -26.62 5.40
C VAL A 26 -6.53 -27.31 4.37
N GLU A 27 -5.91 -27.77 3.28
CA GLU A 27 -6.55 -28.65 2.31
C GLU A 27 -6.17 -30.11 2.57
N THR A 28 -7.17 -30.95 2.88
CA THR A 28 -6.97 -32.38 3.13
C THR A 28 -7.35 -33.20 1.90
N SER A 29 -6.41 -34.00 1.38
CA SER A 29 -6.69 -35.01 0.36
C SER A 29 -6.53 -36.41 0.95
N TYR A 30 -7.48 -37.29 0.66
CA TYR A 30 -7.48 -38.68 1.12
C TYR A 30 -7.32 -39.61 -0.09
N THR A 31 -6.49 -40.64 0.06
CA THR A 31 -6.32 -41.68 -0.95
C THR A 31 -6.24 -43.03 -0.27
N ASP A 32 -6.83 -44.05 -0.89
CA ASP A 32 -6.79 -45.42 -0.39
C ASP A 32 -5.36 -45.93 -0.41
N TRP A 33 -4.79 -46.06 0.78
CA TRP A 33 -3.46 -46.59 0.96
C TRP A 33 -3.53 -48.12 1.13
N ASN A 34 -3.16 -48.87 0.10
CA ASN A 34 -2.97 -50.32 0.20
C ASN A 34 -1.63 -50.65 0.89
N TRP A 35 -1.61 -50.58 2.21
CA TRP A 35 -0.41 -50.82 3.00
C TRP A 35 0.06 -52.28 2.92
N LYS A 36 -0.87 -53.23 2.88
CA LYS A 36 -0.56 -54.66 2.81
C LYS A 36 0.23 -55.00 1.55
N GLY A 37 -0.20 -54.45 0.40
CA GLY A 37 0.51 -54.61 -0.86
C GLY A 37 1.91 -54.00 -0.86
N LYS A 38 2.08 -52.83 -0.24
CA LYS A 38 3.40 -52.18 -0.12
C LYS A 38 4.36 -52.93 0.79
N VAL A 39 3.89 -53.43 1.93
CA VAL A 39 4.74 -54.20 2.87
C VAL A 39 5.16 -55.53 2.24
N LYS A 40 4.24 -56.22 1.55
CA LYS A 40 4.56 -57.43 0.77
C LYS A 40 5.66 -57.17 -0.27
N ALA A 41 5.56 -56.07 -1.02
CA ALA A 41 6.55 -55.69 -2.02
C ALA A 41 7.93 -55.33 -1.42
N LEU A 42 7.98 -54.79 -0.20
CA LEU A 42 9.23 -54.42 0.48
C LEU A 42 9.96 -55.60 1.13
N TYR A 43 9.23 -56.54 1.72
CA TYR A 43 9.81 -57.67 2.45
C TYR A 43 9.91 -58.96 1.63
N ASN A 44 9.35 -58.98 0.41
CA ASN A 44 9.31 -60.13 -0.51
C ASN A 44 8.88 -61.44 0.18
N ASN A 45 7.98 -61.32 1.16
CA ASN A 45 7.55 -62.42 2.01
C ASN A 45 6.04 -62.50 2.03
N ASP A 46 5.51 -63.63 1.55
CA ASP A 46 4.08 -63.90 1.45
C ASP A 46 3.44 -64.41 2.74
N ASN A 47 4.25 -64.73 3.76
CA ASN A 47 3.80 -65.43 4.97
C ASN A 47 3.60 -64.51 6.19
N ILE A 48 3.62 -63.19 6.00
CA ILE A 48 3.42 -62.25 7.10
C ILE A 48 1.91 -62.12 7.37
N SER A 49 1.44 -62.70 8.48
CA SER A 49 0.06 -62.56 8.95
C SER A 49 -0.15 -61.21 9.61
N TYR A 50 -0.89 -60.33 8.93
CA TYR A 50 -1.21 -58.96 9.36
C TYR A 50 -2.46 -58.88 10.25
N ASN A 51 -2.70 -59.88 11.12
CA ASN A 51 -3.90 -59.91 11.95
C ASN A 51 -3.86 -58.80 13.03
N GLY A 52 -4.84 -57.90 12.97
CA GLY A 52 -5.07 -56.87 14.00
C GLY A 52 -4.25 -55.57 13.86
N VAL A 53 -3.48 -55.39 12.77
CA VAL A 53 -2.66 -54.17 12.58
C VAL A 53 -3.24 -53.31 11.46
N HIS A 54 -3.32 -52.00 11.68
CA HIS A 54 -3.75 -51.01 10.68
C HIS A 54 -2.69 -49.91 10.56
N PHE A 55 -2.31 -49.58 9.33
CA PHE A 55 -1.34 -48.52 9.04
C PHE A 55 -2.03 -47.35 8.34
N SER A 56 -1.80 -46.14 8.84
CA SER A 56 -2.19 -44.87 8.23
C SER A 56 -0.96 -44.02 7.94
N ARG A 57 -0.92 -43.35 6.79
CA ARG A 57 0.13 -42.37 6.48
C ARG A 57 -0.47 -40.97 6.34
N LEU A 58 0.11 -40.02 7.05
CA LEU A 58 -0.13 -38.60 6.89
C LEU A 58 1.13 -37.94 6.30
N SER A 59 0.98 -37.16 5.24
CA SER A 59 2.06 -36.34 4.68
C SER A 59 1.62 -34.89 4.72
N VAL A 60 2.36 -34.04 5.44
CA VAL A 60 2.07 -32.60 5.58
C VAL A 60 3.10 -31.83 4.76
N TYR A 61 2.63 -30.97 3.85
CA TYR A 61 3.48 -30.13 3.02
C TYR A 61 2.80 -28.77 2.78
N TYR A 62 3.61 -27.75 2.54
CA TYR A 62 3.11 -26.44 2.13
C TYR A 62 2.65 -26.51 0.67
N LYS A 63 1.41 -26.08 0.41
CA LYS A 63 0.84 -26.03 -0.94
C LYS A 63 1.58 -25.01 -1.82
N ASP A 64 1.89 -23.86 -1.25
CA ASP A 64 2.57 -22.75 -1.92
C ASP A 64 3.70 -22.21 -1.04
N LEU A 65 4.78 -21.73 -1.68
CA LEU A 65 5.94 -21.11 -1.03
C LEU A 65 5.76 -19.61 -0.76
N GLN A 66 4.65 -19.03 -1.23
CA GLN A 66 4.36 -17.61 -1.14
C GLN A 66 3.40 -17.35 0.01
N PHE A 67 3.83 -16.57 1.01
CA PHE A 67 3.00 -16.17 2.13
C PHE A 67 2.33 -14.82 1.86
N LEU A 68 1.00 -14.76 1.96
CA LEU A 68 0.26 -13.50 1.92
C LEU A 68 0.43 -12.77 3.25
N SER A 69 1.18 -11.67 3.24
CA SER A 69 1.35 -10.79 4.40
C SER A 69 0.39 -9.61 4.30
N CYS A 70 -0.51 -9.48 5.27
CA CYS A 70 -1.45 -8.37 5.39
C CYS A 70 -1.08 -7.53 6.61
N MET A 71 -0.60 -6.32 6.39
CA MET A 71 -0.38 -5.34 7.46
C MET A 71 -1.49 -4.30 7.42
N ARG A 72 -2.19 -4.12 8.55
CA ARG A 72 -3.12 -3.01 8.72
C ARG A 72 -2.32 -1.76 9.08
N SER A 73 -2.02 -0.93 8.09
CA SER A 73 -1.62 0.44 8.36
C SER A 73 -2.83 1.21 8.86
N GLU A 74 -2.62 2.05 9.87
CA GLU A 74 -3.62 3.06 10.27
C GLU A 74 -3.90 3.89 9.02
N MET A 75 -5.17 3.87 8.58
CA MET A 75 -5.60 4.37 7.26
C MET A 75 -4.84 5.65 6.90
N PHE A 76 -3.89 5.55 5.98
CA PHE A 76 -3.26 6.73 5.36
C PHE A 76 -2.92 7.85 6.34
N SER A 77 -1.76 7.73 6.98
CA SER A 77 -1.08 8.85 7.64
C SER A 77 -1.12 10.10 6.75
N ALA A 78 -1.25 11.29 7.34
CA ALA A 78 -1.49 12.59 6.68
C ALA A 78 -0.65 12.87 5.40
N PHE A 79 0.49 12.19 5.26
CA PHE A 79 1.32 12.14 4.07
C PHE A 79 0.60 11.69 2.79
N ASP A 80 -0.37 10.79 2.84
CA ASP A 80 -1.08 10.42 1.61
C ASP A 80 -2.00 11.56 1.13
N PHE A 81 -2.71 12.20 2.06
CA PHE A 81 -3.50 13.39 1.73
C PHE A 81 -2.61 14.50 1.17
N ALA A 82 -1.46 14.75 1.80
CA ALA A 82 -0.46 15.69 1.31
C ALA A 82 0.05 15.33 -0.09
N SER A 83 0.18 14.03 -0.41
CA SER A 83 0.63 13.56 -1.72
C SER A 83 -0.41 13.82 -2.81
N LYS A 84 -1.70 13.57 -2.54
CA LYS A 84 -2.78 13.81 -3.49
C LYS A 84 -2.99 15.31 -3.76
N VAL A 85 -2.94 16.14 -2.72
CA VAL A 85 -3.12 17.59 -2.84
C VAL A 85 -1.86 18.26 -3.39
N GLY A 86 -0.67 17.80 -2.99
CA GLY A 86 0.61 18.35 -3.41
C GLY A 86 0.85 18.26 -4.91
N GLY A 87 0.37 17.19 -5.57
CA GLY A 87 0.47 17.05 -7.03
C GLY A 87 -0.32 18.13 -7.79
N LEU A 88 -1.55 18.42 -7.36
CA LEU A 88 -2.38 19.47 -7.96
C LEU A 88 -1.84 20.87 -7.66
N LEU A 89 -1.46 21.12 -6.39
CA LEU A 89 -0.86 22.41 -5.99
C LEU A 89 0.46 22.68 -6.72
N GLY A 90 1.29 21.67 -6.91
CA GLY A 90 2.54 21.77 -7.67
C GLY A 90 2.31 22.19 -9.12
N LEU A 91 1.27 21.67 -9.77
CA LEU A 91 0.92 22.06 -11.14
C LEU A 91 0.50 23.53 -11.24
N PHE A 92 -0.39 23.98 -10.34
CA PHE A 92 -0.85 25.37 -10.31
C PHE A 92 0.27 26.35 -9.96
N ILE A 93 1.10 26.01 -8.96
CA ILE A 93 2.26 26.82 -8.58
C ILE A 93 3.28 26.86 -9.72
N GLY A 94 3.54 25.73 -10.39
CA GLY A 94 4.47 25.67 -11.53
C GLY A 94 4.06 26.58 -12.69
N PHE A 95 2.78 26.55 -13.07
CA PHE A 95 2.25 27.46 -14.10
C PHE A 95 2.32 28.93 -13.66
N SER A 96 1.94 29.21 -12.41
CA SER A 96 1.99 30.57 -11.83
C SER A 96 3.42 31.13 -11.81
N ILE A 97 4.41 30.34 -11.40
CA ILE A 97 5.82 30.74 -11.39
C ILE A 97 6.35 30.98 -12.80
N THR A 98 6.04 30.09 -13.75
CA THR A 98 6.48 30.23 -15.15
C THR A 98 5.93 31.53 -15.75
N SER A 99 4.64 31.82 -15.51
CA SER A 99 4.02 33.07 -15.93
C SER A 99 4.64 34.30 -15.25
N ALA A 100 4.93 34.24 -13.95
CA ALA A 100 5.58 35.33 -13.23
C ALA A 100 6.98 35.64 -13.78
N ILE A 101 7.79 34.61 -14.07
CA ILE A 101 9.10 34.77 -14.68
C ILE A 101 8.99 35.43 -16.06
N GLU A 102 8.01 35.02 -16.87
CA GLU A 102 7.78 35.60 -18.19
C GLU A 102 7.39 37.07 -18.11
N ILE A 103 6.51 37.46 -17.18
CA ILE A 103 6.13 38.85 -16.93
C ILE A 103 7.35 39.69 -16.54
N VAL A 104 8.20 39.17 -15.64
CA VAL A 104 9.44 39.86 -15.23
C VAL A 104 10.40 40.00 -16.43
N TYR A 105 10.58 38.94 -17.22
CA TYR A 105 11.44 38.95 -18.40
C TYR A 105 10.96 39.97 -19.44
N PHE A 106 9.68 39.97 -19.79
CA PHE A 106 9.12 40.92 -20.76
C PHE A 106 9.09 42.35 -20.22
N GLY A 107 8.71 42.55 -18.96
CA GLY A 107 8.68 43.87 -18.32
C GLY A 107 10.07 44.49 -18.27
N THR A 108 11.07 43.76 -17.76
CA THR A 108 12.42 44.29 -17.62
C THR A 108 13.13 44.45 -18.96
N LEU A 109 13.08 43.45 -19.84
CA LEU A 109 13.81 43.52 -21.11
C LEU A 109 13.09 44.36 -22.15
N ARG A 110 11.79 44.16 -22.41
CA ARG A 110 11.11 44.97 -23.44
C ARG A 110 10.78 46.36 -22.94
N VAL A 111 10.15 46.52 -21.78
CA VAL A 111 9.77 47.86 -21.29
C VAL A 111 11.00 48.62 -20.82
N GLY A 112 11.94 47.98 -20.12
CA GLY A 112 13.19 48.60 -19.69
C GLY A 112 14.12 49.01 -20.83
N PHE A 113 14.38 48.17 -21.84
CA PHE A 113 15.18 48.62 -23.01
C PHE A 113 14.45 49.67 -23.84
N ASN A 114 13.12 49.55 -24.01
CA ASN A 114 12.37 50.51 -24.81
C ASN A 114 12.32 51.89 -24.12
N ILE A 115 12.13 51.94 -22.80
CA ILE A 115 12.25 53.17 -21.99
C ILE A 115 13.69 53.70 -22.02
N ARG A 116 14.71 52.85 -21.94
CA ARG A 116 16.12 53.28 -21.98
C ARG A 116 16.54 53.82 -23.35
N ARG A 117 15.91 53.36 -24.45
CA ARG A 117 16.16 53.85 -25.82
C ARG A 117 15.31 55.08 -26.20
N HIS A 118 14.05 55.16 -25.77
CA HIS A 118 13.11 56.22 -26.19
C HIS A 118 12.79 57.26 -25.11
N GLY A 119 13.36 57.14 -23.91
CA GLY A 119 13.04 58.03 -22.78
C GLY A 119 11.63 57.75 -22.22
N ILE A 120 11.47 58.01 -20.92
CA ILE A 120 10.24 57.71 -20.13
C ILE A 120 8.95 58.32 -20.71
N GLY A 121 9.05 59.31 -21.62
CA GLY A 121 7.91 60.00 -22.22
C GLY A 121 7.14 59.26 -23.32
N ALA A 122 7.61 58.11 -23.82
CA ALA A 122 6.92 57.41 -24.92
C ALA A 122 5.75 56.50 -24.48
N TRP A 123 5.67 56.15 -23.19
CA TRP A 123 4.69 55.19 -22.66
C TRP A 123 3.42 55.83 -22.10
N PHE A 124 3.52 57.06 -21.59
CA PHE A 124 2.33 57.86 -21.31
C PHE A 124 1.98 58.62 -22.59
N GLY A 125 0.96 58.16 -23.30
CA GLY A 125 0.36 58.92 -24.40
C GLY A 125 -0.11 60.27 -23.86
N GLU A 126 0.71 61.30 -24.03
CA GLU A 126 0.36 62.68 -23.75
C GLU A 126 -0.71 63.09 -24.77
N THR A 127 -1.96 63.10 -24.33
CA THR A 127 -3.08 63.69 -25.06
C THR A 127 -2.88 65.20 -25.07
N LYS A 128 -2.19 65.72 -26.10
CA LYS A 128 -2.26 67.14 -26.43
C LYS A 128 -3.65 67.45 -27.00
N ARG A 129 -4.65 67.59 -26.11
CA ARG A 129 -5.91 68.27 -26.42
C ARG A 129 -5.61 69.75 -26.68
N MET A 130 -5.75 70.12 -27.94
CA MET A 130 -6.26 71.41 -28.47
C MET A 130 -6.05 72.64 -27.57
N LYS A 131 -5.12 73.51 -27.97
CA LYS A 131 -5.23 74.95 -27.64
C LYS A 131 -6.45 75.50 -28.38
N ALA A 132 -7.39 76.01 -27.60
CA ALA A 132 -8.53 76.77 -28.04
C ALA A 132 -8.10 78.09 -28.70
N HIS A 133 -9.07 78.60 -29.46
CA HIS A 133 -9.23 79.90 -30.10
C HIS A 133 -8.56 81.11 -29.42
#